data_AF-A0A0R0D661-F1
#
_entry.id   AF-A0A0R0D661-F1
#
_cell.length_a   1.000
_cell.length_b   1.000
_cell.length_c   1.000
_cell.angle_alpha   90.00
_cell.angle_beta   90.00
_cell.angle_gamma   90.00
#
_symmetry.space_group_name_H-M   'P 1'
#
loop_
_entity.id
_entity.type
_entity.pdbx_description
1 polymer ?
#
loop_
_entity_poly.entity_id
_entity_poly.type
_entity_poly.pdbx_seq_one_letter_code
_entity_poly.pdbx_strand_id
1 'polypeptide(L)' 'MITIELSDEQRQLLWEFARPHTAAHAEAGIEPPCVRLEIELGGPYGCEASAVIGPARRGLGEVVVNVHDGPAH' A
#
# COMPACT_ATOMS: atom_id res chain seq x y z
N MET A 1 -0.45 7.28 -17.35
CA MET A 1 -0.83 6.15 -16.47
C MET A 1 0.29 5.92 -15.48
N ILE A 2 -0.01 5.68 -14.20
CA ILE A 2 1.01 5.37 -13.18
C ILE A 2 0.80 3.92 -12.76
N THR A 3 1.88 3.13 -12.77
CA THR A 3 1.88 1.75 -12.30
C THR A 3 2.78 1.66 -11.06
N ILE A 4 2.26 1.00 -10.02
CA ILE A 4 2.98 0.75 -8.77
C ILE A 4 3.17 -0.76 -8.66
N GLU A 5 4.42 -1.19 -8.57
CA GLU A 5 4.76 -2.60 -8.42
C GLU A 5 5.23 -2.86 -7.00
N LEU A 6 4.50 -3.73 -6.30
CA LEU A 6 4.92 -4.27 -5.00
C LEU A 6 5.62 -5.60 -5.21
N SER A 7 6.79 -5.77 -4.58
CA SER A 7 7.49 -7.06 -4.53
C SER A 7 6.67 -8.12 -3.78
N ASP A 8 7.03 -9.39 -3.92
CA ASP A 8 6.40 -10.48 -3.14
C ASP A 8 6.46 -10.23 -1.63
N GLU A 9 7.61 -9.76 -1.14
CA GLU A 9 7.81 -9.41 0.27
C GLU A 9 6.88 -8.26 0.69
N GLN A 10 6.75 -7.22 -0.13
CA GLN A 10 5.86 -6.09 0.15
C GLN A 10 4.39 -6.48 0.16
N ARG A 11 3.99 -7.35 -0.78
CA ARG A 11 2.64 -7.91 -0.80
C ARG A 11 2.37 -8.73 0.46
N GLN A 12 3.33 -9.55 0.88
CA GLN A 12 3.21 -10.33 2.11
C GLN A 12 3.08 -9.41 3.33
N LEU A 13 3.94 -8.40 3.47
CA LEU A 13 3.88 -7.42 4.56
C LEU A 13 2.56 -6.66 4.60
N LEU A 14 2.04 -6.25 3.43
CA LEU A 14 0.73 -5.61 3.31
C LEU A 14 -0.38 -6.55 3.78
N TRP A 15 -0.35 -7.81 3.38
CA TRP A 15 -1.37 -8.80 3.78
C TRP A 15 -1.31 -9.13 5.26
N GLU A 16 -0.12 -9.37 5.81
CA GLU A 16 0.08 -9.64 7.23
C GLU A 16 -0.36 -8.46 8.10
N PHE A 17 -0.18 -7.23 7.61
CA PHE A 17 -0.69 -6.03 8.26
C PHE A 17 -2.21 -5.89 8.11
N ALA A 18 -2.80 -6.10 6.93
CA ALA A 18 -4.22 -5.87 6.71
C ALA A 18 -5.12 -6.96 7.32
N ARG A 19 -4.72 -8.22 7.22
CA ARG A 19 -5.54 -9.39 7.61
C ARG A 19 -6.05 -9.34 9.05
N PRO A 20 -5.25 -9.04 10.09
CA PRO A 20 -5.76 -8.99 11.46
C PRO A 20 -6.76 -7.84 11.66
N HIS A 21 -6.62 -6.73 10.94
CA HIS A 21 -7.54 -5.58 11.04
C HIS A 21 -8.87 -5.85 10.34
N THR A 22 -8.87 -6.64 9.27
CA THR A 22 -10.09 -6.96 8.49
C THR A 22 -10.80 -8.22 8.99
N ALA A 23 -10.08 -9.22 9.50
CA ALA A 23 -10.64 -10.49 9.94
C ALA A 23 -11.70 -10.32 11.04
N ALA A 24 -11.40 -9.54 12.09
CA ALA A 24 -12.33 -9.32 13.19
C ALA A 24 -13.64 -8.63 12.75
N HIS A 25 -13.56 -7.71 11.78
CA HIS A 25 -14.74 -7.04 11.21
C HIS A 25 -15.56 -7.99 10.34
N ALA A 26 -14.88 -8.78 9.50
CA ALA A 26 -15.53 -9.79 8.65
C ALA A 26 -16.25 -10.86 9.48
N GLU A 27 -15.62 -11.37 10.55
CA GLU A 27 -16.22 -12.32 11.48
C GLU A 27 -17.42 -11.73 12.23
N ALA A 28 -17.39 -10.43 12.52
CA ALA A 28 -18.50 -9.71 13.14
C ALA A 28 -19.61 -9.29 12.15
N GLY A 29 -19.45 -9.55 10.84
CA GLY A 29 -20.39 -9.12 9.80
C GLY A 29 -20.42 -7.60 9.60
N ILE A 30 -19.34 -6.90 9.96
CA ILE A 30 -19.20 -5.44 9.86
C ILE A 30 -18.26 -5.12 8.68
N GLU A 31 -18.49 -3.97 8.03
CA GLU A 31 -17.61 -3.48 6.98
C GLU A 31 -16.15 -3.35 7.51
N PRO A 32 -15.17 -4.00 6.85
CA PRO A 32 -13.77 -3.88 7.24
C PRO A 32 -13.24 -2.45 7.06
N PRO A 33 -12.27 -2.03 7.88
CA PRO A 33 -11.68 -0.71 7.73
C PRO A 33 -10.93 -0.60 6.41
N CYS A 34 -10.96 0.59 5.82
CA CYS A 34 -10.22 0.88 4.59
C CYS A 34 -8.71 0.77 4.83
N VAL A 35 -8.02 0.01 3.97
CA VAL A 35 -6.56 -0.03 3.90
C VAL A 35 -6.10 0.91 2.79
N ARG A 36 -5.28 1.89 3.14
CA ARG A 36 -4.70 2.84 2.20
C ARG A 36 -3.24 2.48 1.92
N LEU A 37 -2.85 2.56 0.66
CA LEU A 37 -1.45 2.52 0.25
C LEU A 37 -0.98 3.96 0.03
N GLU A 38 -0.04 4.42 0.85
CA GLU A 38 0.60 5.73 0.72
C GLU A 38 1.98 5.56 0.09
N ILE A 39 2.28 6.39 -0.92
CA ILE A 39 3.57 6.38 -1.60
C ILE A 39 4.17 7.78 -1.53
N GLU A 40 5.39 7.84 -1.01
CA GLU A 40 6.23 9.04 -1.02
C GLU A 40 7.15 8.98 -2.25
N LEU A 41 7.18 10.06 -3.03
CA LEU A 41 8.03 10.19 -4.22
C LEU A 41 9.17 11.18 -3.95
N GLY A 42 10.40 10.77 -4.26
CA GLY A 42 11.57 11.68 -4.22
C GLY A 42 12.10 11.99 -2.81
N GLY A 43 11.95 11.06 -1.87
CA GLY A 43 12.61 11.13 -0.58
C GLY A 43 14.13 10.95 -0.69
N PRO A 44 14.90 11.19 0.40
CA PRO A 44 16.37 11.06 0.39
C PRO A 44 16.89 9.67 0.02
N TYR A 45 16.02 8.65 0.06
CA TYR A 45 16.33 7.25 -0.21
C TYR A 45 15.49 6.63 -1.35
N GLY A 46 14.83 7.45 -2.18
CA GLY A 46 13.98 6.97 -3.27
C GLY A 46 12.49 7.11 -3.00
N CYS A 47 11.68 6.23 -3.59
CA CYS A 47 10.24 6.20 -3.40
C CYS A 47 9.87 5.13 -2.37
N GLU A 48 9.11 5.48 -1.34
CA GLU A 48 8.76 4.54 -0.24
C GLU A 48 7.25 4.32 -0.18
N ALA A 49 6.83 3.07 0.10
CA ALA A 49 5.43 2.74 0.34
C ALA A 49 5.13 2.41 1.81
N SER A 50 3.93 2.79 2.24
CA SER A 50 3.38 2.48 3.55
C SER A 50 1.92 2.03 3.43
N ALA A 51 1.53 1.04 4.23
CA ALA A 51 0.14 0.66 4.42
C ALA A 51 -0.44 1.38 5.65
N VAL A 52 -1.67 1.89 5.56
CA VAL A 52 -2.32 2.67 6.62
C VAL A 52 -3.76 2.21 6.85
N ILE A 53 -4.12 1.94 8.11
CA ILE A 53 -5.47 1.57 8.56
C ILE A 53 -5.82 2.39 9.80
N GLY A 54 -6.69 3.39 9.65
CA GLY A 54 -6.97 4.35 10.72
C GLY A 54 -5.66 5.00 11.23
N PRO A 55 -5.34 4.93 12.53
CA PRO A 55 -4.08 5.45 13.09
C PRO A 55 -2.88 4.50 12.90
N ALA A 56 -3.09 3.25 12.50
CA ALA A 56 -2.01 2.28 12.35
C ALA A 56 -1.30 2.45 11.00
N ARG A 57 0.04 2.42 11.03
CA ARG A 57 0.90 2.52 9.83
C ARG A 57 1.96 1.43 9.84
N ARG A 58 2.22 0.86 8.67
CA ARG A 58 3.29 -0.12 8.43
C ARG A 58 4.10 0.27 7.20
N GLY A 59 5.40 0.45 7.36
CA GLY A 59 6.32 0.62 6.23
C GLY A 59 6.42 -0.67 5.41
N LEU A 60 6.33 -0.54 4.08
CA LEU A 60 6.54 -1.61 3.12
C LEU A 60 7.92 -1.50 2.44
N GLY A 61 8.61 -0.36 2.60
CA GLY A 61 9.94 -0.12 2.03
C GLY A 61 9.89 0.51 0.63
N GLU A 62 11.02 0.44 -0.07
CA GLU A 62 11.21 1.11 -1.36
C GLU A 62 10.36 0.47 -2.47
N VAL A 63 9.69 1.28 -3.29
CA VAL A 63 8.82 0.82 -4.38
C VAL A 63 9.24 1.39 -5.73
N VAL A 64 9.00 0.61 -6.78
CA VAL A 64 9.19 1.05 -8.16
C VAL A 64 7.91 1.72 -8.64
N VAL A 65 8.03 2.98 -9.06
CA VAL A 65 6.93 3.78 -9.60
C VAL A 65 7.23 4.09 -11.07
N ASN A 66 6.42 3.51 -11.96
CA ASN A 66 6.55 3.72 -13.40
C ASN A 66 5.50 4.72 -13.87
N VAL A 67 5.95 5.86 -14.40
CA VAL A 67 5.08 6.88 -15.00
C VAL A 67 5.13 6.74 -16.51
N HIS A 68 3.99 6.41 -17.11
CA HIS A 68 3.84 6.31 -18.55
C HIS A 68 3.10 7.56 -19.04
N ASP A 69 3.79 8.38 -19.82
CA ASP A 69 3.14 9.43 -20.60
C ASP A 69 2.23 8.76 -21.64
N GLY A 70 0.93 9.08 -21.59
CA GLY A 70 0.04 8.73 -22.70
C GLY A 70 0.49 9.47 -23.96
N PRO A 71 0.05 9.05 -25.16
CA PRO A 71 0.31 9.84 -26.36
C PRO A 71 -0.14 11.29 -26.10
N ALA A 72 0.76 12.25 -26.30
CA ALA A 72 0.41 13.66 -26.28
C ALA A 72 -0.66 13.87 -27.36
N HIS A 73 -1.90 14.17 -26.92
CA HIS A 73 -3.00 14.51 -27.80
C HIS A 73 -2.83 15.92 -28.35
#